data_AF-A0A7H0VGP6-F1
#
_entry.id   AF-A0A7H0VGP6-F1
#
_cell.length_a   1.000
_cell.length_b   1.000
_cell.length_c   1.000
_cell.angle_alpha   90.00
_cell.angle_beta   90.00
_cell.angle_gamma   90.00
#
_symmetry.space_group_name_H-M   'P 1'
#
loop_
_entity.id
_entity.type
_entity.pdbx_description
1 polymer ?
#
loop_
_entity_poly.entity_id
_entity_poly.type
_entity_poly.pdbx_seq_one_letter_code
_entity_poly.pdbx_strand_id
1 'polypeptide(L)'
;MKNPNLYNMLSLWQEVGQLSGQYFESRNWAAAYSFDSHWPNRIWLKPDADLENLLAPDELSVPLRLVLWQNEVAEQKPEVWGWDEAFRLTAMSSDLNDVKAPKGKLRLQKLNSAEDYKNWSQLFEEAFAYRYSPNLVASTHRILDYYLAFEGNQAIGTIAIYRDTLGGTGLYSMGVPARFRRRGFAQEILRGALNFLKEEGHQKVYLQASEMGRPLYLQNGFQSDFEIIHYQ
;
A
#
# COMPACT_ATOMS: atom_id res chain seq x y z
N MET A 1 -0.04 17.00 -8.68
CA MET A 1 -0.39 15.71 -9.34
C MET A 1 -1.88 15.72 -9.65
N LYS A 2 -2.32 15.28 -10.85
CA LYS A 2 -3.76 15.31 -11.23
C LYS A 2 -4.58 14.14 -10.69
N ASN A 3 -3.94 13.09 -10.16
CA ASN A 3 -4.60 11.89 -9.66
C ASN A 3 -4.41 11.75 -8.13
N PRO A 4 -5.46 11.91 -7.32
CA PRO A 4 -5.37 11.82 -5.85
C PRO A 4 -4.93 10.45 -5.31
N ASN A 5 -5.31 9.36 -5.96
CA ASN A 5 -4.90 8.00 -5.56
C ASN A 5 -3.40 7.81 -5.75
N LEU A 6 -2.89 8.22 -6.92
CA LEU A 6 -1.45 8.22 -7.20
C LEU A 6 -0.69 9.13 -6.23
N TYR A 7 -1.21 10.33 -5.96
CA TYR A 7 -0.61 11.23 -4.99
C TYR A 7 -0.49 10.59 -3.61
N ASN A 8 -1.58 10.02 -3.07
CA ASN A 8 -1.58 9.35 -1.78
C ASN A 8 -0.52 8.23 -1.70
N MET A 9 -0.43 7.41 -2.75
CA MET A 9 0.54 6.31 -2.81
C MET A 9 1.99 6.79 -2.90
N LEU A 10 2.28 7.77 -3.76
CA LEU A 10 3.64 8.28 -3.95
C LEU A 10 4.11 9.08 -2.73
N SER A 11 3.23 9.88 -2.11
CA SER A 11 3.52 10.59 -0.86
C SER A 11 3.85 9.60 0.27
N LEU A 12 3.10 8.51 0.37
CA LEU A 12 3.40 7.44 1.32
C LEU A 12 4.81 6.88 1.10
N TRP A 13 5.16 6.49 -0.12
CA TRP A 13 6.48 5.91 -0.40
C TRP A 13 7.61 6.88 -0.12
N GLN A 14 7.44 8.15 -0.51
CA GLN A 14 8.39 9.20 -0.24
C GLN A 14 8.63 9.37 1.27
N GLU A 15 7.57 9.56 2.06
CA GLU A 15 7.71 9.80 3.51
C GLU A 15 8.32 8.59 4.22
N VAL A 16 7.91 7.37 3.84
CA VAL A 16 8.49 6.15 4.41
C VAL A 16 9.98 6.04 4.06
N GLY A 17 10.36 6.31 2.80
CA GLY A 17 11.76 6.33 2.39
C GLY A 17 12.58 7.33 3.21
N GLN A 18 12.04 8.53 3.46
CA GLN A 18 12.70 9.55 4.27
C GLN A 18 12.87 9.15 5.75
N LEU A 19 11.92 8.40 6.32
CA LEU A 19 11.94 8.05 7.75
C LEU A 19 12.67 6.74 8.06
N SER A 20 12.70 5.80 7.12
CA SER A 20 13.15 4.41 7.37
C SER A 20 14.29 3.95 6.46
N GLY A 21 14.72 4.80 5.54
CA GLY A 21 15.82 4.49 4.64
C GLY A 21 16.32 5.70 3.89
N GLN A 22 16.09 5.71 2.58
CA GLN A 22 16.48 6.79 1.69
C GLN A 22 15.36 7.14 0.72
N TYR A 23 15.29 8.41 0.37
CA TYR A 23 14.50 8.92 -0.72
C TYR A 23 15.42 9.68 -1.68
N PHE A 24 15.34 9.33 -2.96
CA PHE A 24 16.10 9.95 -4.03
C PHE A 24 15.14 10.59 -5.00
N GLU A 25 15.49 11.78 -5.47
CA GLU A 25 14.69 12.49 -6.44
C GLU A 25 15.61 13.11 -7.49
N SER A 26 15.35 12.74 -8.75
CA SER A 26 16.01 13.32 -9.92
C SER A 26 15.03 14.20 -10.68
N ARG A 27 15.43 14.71 -11.85
CA ARG A 27 14.52 15.41 -12.75
C ARG A 27 13.43 14.49 -13.32
N ASN A 28 13.74 13.21 -13.53
CA ASN A 28 12.93 12.29 -14.33
C ASN A 28 12.31 11.16 -13.51
N TRP A 29 12.85 10.87 -12.33
CA TRP A 29 12.41 9.75 -11.50
C TRP A 29 12.55 10.08 -10.02
N ALA A 30 11.89 9.29 -9.20
CA ALA A 30 12.11 9.25 -7.76
C ALA A 30 12.17 7.80 -7.28
N ALA A 31 12.87 7.57 -6.18
CA ALA A 31 12.99 6.26 -5.57
C ALA A 31 12.89 6.35 -4.06
N ALA A 32 12.27 5.35 -3.46
CA ALA A 32 12.20 5.18 -2.02
C ALA A 32 12.67 3.78 -1.64
N TYR A 33 13.51 3.73 -0.61
CA TYR A 33 14.14 2.52 -0.11
C TYR A 33 14.09 2.48 1.42
N SER A 34 13.96 1.29 2.00
CA SER A 34 14.06 1.03 3.44
C SER A 34 15.21 0.07 3.73
N PHE A 35 16.01 0.33 4.78
CA PHE A 35 17.24 -0.44 5.03
C PHE A 35 17.00 -1.92 5.41
N ASP A 36 15.91 -2.23 6.10
CA ASP A 36 15.71 -3.56 6.71
C ASP A 36 14.36 -4.21 6.36
N SER A 37 13.71 -3.72 5.28
CA SER A 37 12.40 -4.16 4.80
C SER A 37 12.37 -4.26 3.28
N HIS A 38 11.46 -5.07 2.73
CA HIS A 38 11.25 -5.19 1.27
C HIS A 38 10.30 -4.12 0.71
N TRP A 39 9.69 -3.31 1.59
CA TRP A 39 8.79 -2.22 1.23
C TRP A 39 9.27 -0.93 1.90
N PRO A 40 9.29 0.22 1.18
CA PRO A 40 8.67 0.43 -0.13
C PRO A 40 9.52 -0.04 -1.30
N ASN A 41 10.85 0.06 -1.27
CA ASN A 41 11.80 -0.35 -2.33
C ASN A 41 11.22 -0.22 -3.75
N ARG A 42 10.90 1.01 -4.15
CA ARG A 42 10.33 1.36 -5.46
C ARG A 42 11.14 2.43 -6.14
N ILE A 43 11.13 2.41 -7.46
CA ILE A 43 11.51 3.52 -8.34
C ILE A 43 10.32 3.81 -9.27
N TRP A 44 10.02 5.07 -9.51
CA TRP A 44 8.93 5.49 -10.38
C TRP A 44 9.32 6.73 -11.19
N LEU A 45 8.70 6.87 -12.35
CA LEU A 45 8.90 8.01 -13.22
C LEU A 45 8.11 9.23 -12.73
N LYS A 46 8.64 10.41 -13.05
CA LYS A 46 7.89 11.66 -12.94
C LYS A 46 7.04 11.84 -14.21
N PRO A 47 5.96 12.65 -14.14
CA PRO A 47 5.19 12.98 -15.33
C PRO A 47 6.10 13.46 -16.46
N ASP A 48 5.83 13.00 -17.68
CA ASP A 48 6.54 13.35 -18.92
C ASP A 48 8.00 12.84 -19.01
N ALA A 49 8.45 11.97 -18.10
CA ALA A 49 9.76 11.34 -18.16
C ALA A 49 9.77 10.06 -19.02
N ASP A 50 10.94 9.74 -19.57
CA ASP A 50 11.21 8.52 -20.36
C ASP A 50 12.15 7.58 -19.58
N LEU A 51 11.94 6.27 -19.74
CA LEU A 51 12.77 5.19 -19.21
C LEU A 51 14.19 5.17 -19.77
N GLU A 52 14.47 5.79 -20.92
CA GLU A 52 15.82 5.79 -21.52
C GLU A 52 16.94 6.26 -20.57
N ASN A 53 16.61 7.07 -19.56
CA ASN A 53 17.58 7.59 -18.58
C ASN A 53 17.52 6.89 -17.22
N LEU A 54 16.78 5.79 -17.11
CA LEU A 54 16.73 4.98 -15.91
C LEU A 54 17.83 3.93 -15.94
N LEU A 55 18.47 3.69 -14.80
CA LEU A 55 19.44 2.60 -14.65
C LEU A 55 18.75 1.26 -14.87
N ALA A 56 19.47 0.31 -15.48
CA ALA A 56 19.01 -1.07 -15.59
C ALA A 56 18.95 -1.71 -14.19
N PRO A 57 18.11 -2.75 -13.96
CA PRO A 57 17.98 -3.39 -12.65
C PRO A 57 19.32 -3.83 -12.04
N ASP A 58 20.19 -4.41 -12.86
CA ASP A 58 21.51 -4.93 -12.45
C ASP A 58 22.51 -3.83 -12.07
N GLU A 59 22.24 -2.58 -12.44
CA GLU A 59 23.07 -1.43 -12.09
C GLU A 59 22.66 -0.80 -10.75
N LEU A 60 21.52 -1.22 -10.19
CA LEU A 60 21.02 -0.73 -8.91
C LEU A 60 21.73 -1.44 -7.75
N SER A 61 22.22 -0.65 -6.79
CA SER A 61 22.87 -1.17 -5.58
C SER A 61 21.90 -1.83 -4.59
N VAL A 62 20.59 -1.69 -4.82
CA VAL A 62 19.51 -2.23 -3.99
C VAL A 62 18.37 -2.74 -4.89
N PRO A 63 17.66 -3.82 -4.49
CA PRO A 63 16.58 -4.38 -5.29
C PRO A 63 15.34 -3.46 -5.25
N LEU A 64 15.26 -2.52 -6.19
CA LEU A 64 14.08 -1.68 -6.40
C LEU A 64 13.20 -2.28 -7.47
N ARG A 65 11.88 -2.12 -7.31
CA ARG A 65 10.92 -2.41 -8.37
C ARG A 65 10.57 -1.14 -9.12
N LEU A 66 10.70 -1.15 -10.44
CA LEU A 66 10.13 -0.11 -11.29
C LEU A 66 8.61 -0.18 -11.23
N VAL A 67 7.98 0.96 -10.98
CA VAL A 67 6.53 1.10 -10.94
C VAL A 67 6.09 2.03 -12.05
N LEU A 68 5.20 1.53 -12.89
CA LEU A 68 4.54 2.31 -13.95
C LEU A 68 3.03 2.19 -13.80
N TRP A 69 2.30 3.19 -14.28
CA TRP A 69 0.83 3.17 -14.35
C TRP A 69 0.37 3.20 -15.80
N GLN A 70 -0.86 2.75 -16.05
CA GLN A 70 -1.38 2.40 -17.38
C GLN A 70 -1.07 3.39 -18.52
N ASN A 71 -1.08 4.71 -18.25
CA ASN A 71 -0.76 5.73 -19.25
C ASN A 71 0.73 5.76 -19.63
N GLU A 72 1.61 5.35 -18.73
CA GLU A 72 3.07 5.33 -18.95
C GLU A 72 3.53 4.00 -19.53
N VAL A 73 2.84 2.89 -19.25
CA VAL A 73 3.29 1.55 -19.66
C VAL A 73 3.31 1.37 -21.18
N ALA A 74 2.25 1.80 -21.87
CA ALA A 74 2.04 1.48 -23.27
C ALA A 74 3.10 2.09 -24.21
N GLU A 75 3.72 3.19 -23.78
CA GLU A 75 4.71 3.92 -24.57
C GLU A 75 6.15 3.51 -24.23
N GLN A 76 6.37 3.07 -22.99
CA GLN A 76 7.73 2.91 -22.49
C GLN A 76 8.34 1.57 -22.98
N LYS A 77 7.71 0.40 -22.86
CA LYS A 77 8.32 -0.94 -23.16
C LYS A 77 9.51 -1.33 -22.24
N PRO A 78 9.29 -1.45 -20.92
CA PRO A 78 10.34 -1.72 -19.91
C PRO A 78 11.24 -2.91 -20.20
N GLU A 79 10.71 -3.94 -20.87
CA GLU A 79 11.40 -5.19 -21.19
C GLU A 79 12.61 -4.95 -22.10
N VAL A 80 12.57 -3.90 -22.93
CA VAL A 80 13.71 -3.50 -23.79
C VAL A 80 14.91 -3.06 -22.95
N TRP A 81 14.69 -2.58 -21.73
CA TRP A 81 15.74 -2.13 -20.80
C TRP A 81 15.97 -3.11 -19.64
N GLY A 82 15.57 -4.38 -19.82
CA GLY A 82 15.87 -5.47 -18.89
C GLY A 82 14.95 -5.58 -17.69
N TRP A 83 13.81 -4.89 -17.68
CA TRP A 83 12.81 -4.97 -16.62
C TRP A 83 11.74 -6.02 -16.95
N ASP A 84 11.57 -7.02 -16.09
CA ASP A 84 10.53 -8.06 -16.25
C ASP A 84 9.29 -7.74 -15.41
N GLU A 85 8.09 -7.93 -15.97
CA GLU A 85 6.86 -7.74 -15.21
C GLU A 85 6.79 -8.72 -14.03
N ALA A 86 6.68 -8.18 -12.81
CA ALA A 86 6.56 -8.95 -11.59
C ALA A 86 5.10 -9.21 -11.19
N PHE A 87 4.28 -8.15 -11.12
CA PHE A 87 2.86 -8.24 -10.77
C PHE A 87 2.12 -6.92 -11.05
N ARG A 88 0.78 -6.99 -11.03
CA ARG A 88 -0.12 -5.85 -11.22
C ARG A 88 -0.98 -5.60 -9.99
N LEU A 89 -1.31 -4.34 -9.77
CA LEU A 89 -2.32 -3.90 -8.81
C LEU A 89 -3.30 -2.96 -9.51
N THR A 90 -4.57 -3.04 -9.14
CA THR A 90 -5.58 -2.08 -9.58
C THR A 90 -5.69 -0.96 -8.55
N ALA A 91 -5.38 0.27 -8.93
CA ALA A 91 -5.70 1.45 -8.12
C ALA A 91 -7.23 1.58 -8.02
N MET A 92 -7.75 1.75 -6.81
CA MET A 92 -9.19 1.86 -6.56
C MET A 92 -9.50 3.01 -5.60
N SER A 93 -10.66 3.62 -5.79
CA SER A 93 -11.17 4.71 -4.96
C SER A 93 -12.62 4.46 -4.51
N SER A 94 -13.03 5.10 -3.42
CA SER A 94 -14.44 5.16 -3.00
C SER A 94 -14.73 6.48 -2.30
N ASP A 95 -15.94 7.01 -2.49
CA ASP A 95 -16.51 8.01 -1.59
C ASP A 95 -17.12 7.28 -0.38
N LEU A 96 -16.75 7.67 0.83
CA LEU A 96 -17.23 7.06 2.07
C LEU A 96 -18.72 7.34 2.36
N ASN A 97 -19.29 8.35 1.72
CA ASN A 97 -20.73 8.59 1.79
C ASN A 97 -21.52 7.50 1.04
N ASP A 98 -20.95 6.97 -0.04
CA ASP A 98 -21.57 5.94 -0.88
C ASP A 98 -21.35 4.52 -0.35
N VAL A 99 -20.34 4.32 0.50
CA VAL A 99 -20.10 3.03 1.15
C VAL A 99 -21.22 2.70 2.14
N LYS A 100 -22.03 1.70 1.78
CA LYS A 100 -22.95 1.02 2.69
C LYS A 100 -22.23 -0.11 3.43
N ALA A 101 -21.33 0.24 4.35
CA ALA A 101 -20.64 -0.74 5.18
C ALA A 101 -21.43 -0.99 6.47
N PRO A 102 -21.99 -2.20 6.69
CA PRO A 102 -22.43 -2.58 8.03
C PRO A 102 -21.26 -2.44 9.01
N LYS A 103 -21.55 -2.14 10.27
CA LYS A 103 -20.53 -2.06 11.31
C LYS A 103 -19.71 -3.36 11.34
N GLY A 104 -18.40 -3.26 11.15
CA GLY A 104 -17.50 -4.40 11.29
C GLY A 104 -17.58 -4.96 12.71
N LYS A 105 -17.55 -6.29 12.86
CA LYS A 105 -17.63 -6.94 14.16
C LYS A 105 -16.27 -7.09 14.85
N LEU A 106 -15.19 -7.07 14.07
CA LEU A 106 -13.83 -7.21 14.57
C LEU A 106 -13.37 -5.93 15.26
N ARG A 107 -12.58 -6.11 16.33
CA ARG A 107 -11.91 -5.02 17.02
C ARG A 107 -10.63 -4.68 16.26
N LEU A 108 -10.51 -3.42 15.82
CA LEU A 108 -9.26 -2.86 15.29
C LEU A 108 -8.52 -2.16 16.43
N GLN A 109 -7.30 -2.60 16.72
CA GLN A 109 -6.44 -2.00 17.74
C GLN A 109 -5.27 -1.29 17.08
N LYS A 110 -5.14 0.02 17.32
CA LYS A 110 -3.97 0.78 16.90
C LYS A 110 -2.75 0.31 17.68
N LEU A 111 -1.62 0.14 17.00
CA LEU A 111 -0.40 -0.32 17.63
C LEU A 111 0.16 0.76 18.56
N ASN A 112 0.69 0.35 19.71
CA ASN A 112 1.25 1.28 20.70
C ASN A 112 2.53 0.77 21.39
N SER A 113 3.05 -0.39 20.99
CA SER A 113 4.19 -1.03 21.64
C SER A 113 5.10 -1.76 20.66
N ALA A 114 6.34 -2.03 21.08
CA ALA A 114 7.29 -2.82 20.29
C ALA A 114 6.80 -4.27 20.05
N GLU A 115 6.00 -4.82 20.97
CA GLU A 115 5.37 -6.13 20.80
C GLU A 115 4.30 -6.09 19.69
N ASP A 116 3.46 -5.05 19.67
CA ASP A 116 2.49 -4.84 18.59
C ASP A 116 3.18 -4.77 17.23
N TYR A 117 4.30 -4.04 17.12
CA TYR A 117 5.03 -3.90 15.85
C TYR A 117 5.55 -5.24 15.33
N LYS A 118 6.06 -6.09 16.25
CA LYS A 118 6.49 -7.46 15.91
C LYS A 118 5.31 -8.31 15.46
N ASN A 119 4.21 -8.30 16.21
CA ASN A 119 3.02 -9.08 15.90
C ASN A 119 2.40 -8.68 14.56
N TRP A 120 2.32 -7.37 14.29
CA TRP A 120 1.83 -6.84 13.02
C TRP A 120 2.73 -7.26 11.85
N SER A 121 4.04 -7.11 12.01
CA SER A 121 5.03 -7.48 10.98
C SER A 121 4.97 -8.97 10.65
N GLN A 122 4.82 -9.82 11.67
CA GLN A 122 4.68 -11.26 11.49
C GLN A 122 3.39 -11.63 10.73
N LEU A 123 2.23 -11.10 11.14
CA LEU A 123 0.96 -11.36 10.46
C LEU A 123 0.96 -10.84 9.02
N PHE A 124 1.60 -9.69 8.79
CA PHE A 124 1.80 -9.15 7.46
C PHE A 124 2.61 -10.11 6.59
N GLU A 125 3.77 -10.55 7.06
CA GLU A 125 4.66 -11.44 6.31
C GLU A 125 3.99 -12.79 6.01
N GLU A 126 3.21 -13.33 6.96
CA GLU A 126 2.40 -14.54 6.74
C GLU A 126 1.26 -14.35 5.74
N ALA A 127 0.76 -13.12 5.56
CA ALA A 127 -0.29 -12.80 4.60
C ALA A 127 0.25 -12.58 3.18
N PHE A 128 1.44 -11.97 3.05
CA PHE A 128 1.98 -11.49 1.78
C PHE A 128 3.28 -12.15 1.32
N ALA A 129 3.90 -13.00 2.15
CA ALA A 129 5.15 -13.70 1.88
C ALA A 129 6.35 -12.79 1.57
N TYR A 130 6.38 -11.59 2.15
CA TYR A 130 7.56 -10.73 2.15
C TYR A 130 7.67 -9.93 3.44
N ARG A 131 8.93 -9.60 3.78
CA ARG A 131 9.28 -8.92 5.02
C ARG A 131 8.83 -7.45 5.03
N TYR A 132 8.13 -7.09 6.09
CA TYR A 132 7.86 -5.71 6.51
C TYR A 132 8.39 -5.58 7.94
N SER A 133 9.49 -4.85 8.15
CA SER A 133 10.23 -4.97 9.41
C SER A 133 9.51 -4.28 10.59
N PRO A 134 9.65 -4.80 11.83
CA PRO A 134 9.15 -4.09 13.00
C PRO A 134 9.78 -2.70 13.19
N ASN A 135 11.02 -2.51 12.75
CA ASN A 135 11.70 -1.20 12.81
C ASN A 135 11.10 -0.20 11.81
N LEU A 136 10.69 -0.66 10.63
CA LEU A 136 9.94 0.14 9.67
C LEU A 136 8.60 0.58 10.27
N VAL A 137 7.85 -0.33 10.89
CA VAL A 137 6.61 0.01 11.60
C VAL A 137 6.88 1.03 12.71
N ALA A 138 7.90 0.80 13.53
CA ALA A 138 8.28 1.69 14.62
C ALA A 138 8.73 3.09 14.15
N SER A 139 9.45 3.18 13.04
CA SER A 139 9.93 4.47 12.51
C SER A 139 8.83 5.28 11.81
N THR A 140 7.79 4.61 11.30
CA THR A 140 6.74 5.24 10.49
C THR A 140 5.39 5.35 11.21
N HIS A 141 5.24 4.86 12.45
CA HIS A 141 3.97 4.90 13.20
C HIS A 141 3.41 6.32 13.44
N ARG A 142 4.21 7.37 13.20
CA ARG A 142 3.79 8.77 13.35
C ARG A 142 3.06 9.31 12.11
N ILE A 143 3.32 8.71 10.95
CA ILE A 143 2.70 9.07 9.68
C ILE A 143 1.68 8.01 9.22
N LEU A 144 1.85 6.77 9.67
CA LEU A 144 0.96 5.64 9.38
C LEU A 144 0.33 5.13 10.67
N ASP A 145 -0.99 5.00 10.65
CA ASP A 145 -1.71 4.30 11.69
C ASP A 145 -1.77 2.81 11.35
N TYR A 146 -1.01 2.02 12.07
CA TYR A 146 -1.05 0.56 11.96
C TYR A 146 -2.10 -0.01 12.91
N TYR A 147 -2.85 -1.01 12.43
CA TYR A 147 -3.86 -1.71 13.21
C TYR A 147 -3.71 -3.22 13.10
N LEU A 148 -3.91 -3.88 14.24
CA LEU A 148 -4.19 -5.31 14.33
C LEU A 148 -5.71 -5.53 14.40
N ALA A 149 -6.21 -6.47 13.62
CA ALA A 149 -7.58 -6.94 13.71
C ALA A 149 -7.66 -8.15 14.64
N PHE A 150 -8.66 -8.15 15.52
CA PHE A 150 -8.85 -9.20 16.51
C PHE A 150 -10.21 -9.92 16.38
N GLU A 151 -10.15 -11.25 16.37
CA GLU A 151 -11.28 -12.12 16.71
C GLU A 151 -11.11 -12.56 18.17
N GLY A 152 -11.90 -11.98 19.08
CA GLY A 152 -11.68 -12.13 20.52
C GLY A 152 -10.31 -11.61 20.95
N ASN A 153 -9.46 -12.50 21.47
CA ASN A 153 -8.08 -12.18 21.90
C ASN A 153 -7.03 -12.56 20.85
N GLN A 154 -7.42 -13.14 19.72
CA GLN A 154 -6.48 -13.57 18.69
C GLN A 154 -6.35 -12.50 17.60
N ALA A 155 -5.12 -12.07 17.34
CA ALA A 155 -4.81 -11.22 16.19
C ALA A 155 -4.86 -12.05 14.90
N ILE A 156 -5.69 -11.63 13.95
CA ILE A 156 -6.04 -12.41 12.74
C ILE A 156 -5.71 -11.68 11.43
N GLY A 157 -5.34 -10.40 11.49
CA GLY A 157 -5.02 -9.63 10.31
C GLY A 157 -4.47 -8.24 10.61
N THR A 158 -4.05 -7.58 9.54
CA THR A 158 -3.41 -6.26 9.57
C THR A 158 -4.17 -5.28 8.70
N ILE A 159 -4.02 -3.99 8.99
CA ILE A 159 -4.27 -2.89 8.05
C ILE A 159 -3.43 -1.68 8.49
N ALA A 160 -3.03 -0.84 7.53
CA ALA A 160 -2.40 0.45 7.78
C ALA A 160 -3.22 1.55 7.10
N ILE A 161 -3.34 2.69 7.77
CA ILE A 161 -4.06 3.86 7.29
C ILE A 161 -3.08 5.02 7.18
N TYR A 162 -2.97 5.59 5.98
CA TYR A 162 -2.15 6.77 5.71
C TYR A 162 -3.06 7.94 5.30
N ARG A 163 -2.78 9.13 5.82
CA ARG A 163 -3.53 10.35 5.52
C ARG A 163 -2.58 11.34 4.87
N ASP A 164 -2.84 11.68 3.62
CA ASP A 164 -2.01 12.62 2.89
C ASP A 164 -2.38 14.08 3.22
N THR A 165 -1.52 14.99 2.78
CA THR A 165 -1.67 16.43 3.03
C THR A 165 -2.78 17.10 2.22
N LEU A 166 -3.39 16.40 1.25
CA LEU A 166 -4.50 16.89 0.42
C LEU A 166 -5.85 16.35 0.89
N GLY A 167 -5.90 15.69 2.05
CA GLY A 167 -7.12 15.15 2.63
C GLY A 167 -7.54 13.79 2.07
N GLY A 168 -6.65 13.12 1.34
CA GLY A 168 -6.82 11.75 0.90
C GLY A 168 -6.44 10.73 1.97
N THR A 169 -7.21 9.65 2.06
CA THR A 169 -6.92 8.56 3.00
C THR A 169 -6.67 7.26 2.26
N GLY A 170 -5.50 6.67 2.44
CA GLY A 170 -5.13 5.40 1.84
C GLY A 170 -5.22 4.23 2.80
N LEU A 171 -5.74 3.11 2.32
CA LEU A 171 -5.76 1.83 3.02
C LEU A 171 -4.67 0.93 2.44
N TYR A 172 -3.68 0.60 3.27
CA TYR A 172 -2.51 -0.17 2.89
C TYR A 172 -2.37 -1.42 3.75
N SER A 173 -1.57 -2.38 3.27
CA SER A 173 -1.13 -3.51 4.08
C SER A 173 -2.26 -4.31 4.73
N MET A 174 -3.43 -4.36 4.08
CA MET A 174 -4.60 -5.09 4.58
C MET A 174 -4.46 -6.58 4.28
N GLY A 175 -4.06 -7.36 5.28
CA GLY A 175 -3.69 -8.76 5.12
C GLY A 175 -4.40 -9.68 6.11
N VAL A 176 -4.72 -10.90 5.66
CA VAL A 176 -5.18 -12.01 6.52
C VAL A 176 -4.35 -13.25 6.17
N PRO A 177 -3.57 -13.81 7.11
CA PRO A 177 -2.81 -15.04 6.89
C PRO A 177 -3.68 -16.19 6.38
N ALA A 178 -3.09 -17.08 5.58
CA ALA A 178 -3.83 -18.18 4.93
C ALA A 178 -4.70 -19.01 5.89
N ARG A 179 -4.19 -19.29 7.10
CA ARG A 179 -4.89 -20.04 8.16
C ARG A 179 -6.18 -19.38 8.68
N PHE A 180 -6.40 -18.10 8.41
CA PHE A 180 -7.60 -17.35 8.82
C PHE A 180 -8.50 -16.96 7.64
N ARG A 181 -8.12 -17.31 6.39
CA ARG A 181 -8.88 -16.94 5.19
C ARG A 181 -10.21 -17.70 5.09
N ARG A 182 -11.08 -17.23 4.19
CA ARG A 182 -12.41 -17.80 3.90
C ARG A 182 -13.40 -17.78 5.08
N ARG A 183 -13.16 -16.90 6.06
CA ARG A 183 -14.02 -16.68 7.24
C ARG A 183 -14.71 -15.31 7.25
N GLY A 184 -14.57 -14.53 6.17
CA GLY A 184 -15.13 -13.16 6.08
C GLY A 184 -14.27 -12.07 6.73
N PHE A 185 -13.15 -12.40 7.37
CA PHE A 185 -12.34 -11.43 8.10
C PHE A 185 -11.82 -10.25 7.29
N ALA A 186 -11.33 -10.47 6.06
CA ALA A 186 -10.87 -9.36 5.23
C ALA A 186 -11.99 -8.33 4.99
N GLN A 187 -13.23 -8.80 4.85
CA GLN A 187 -14.40 -7.93 4.70
C GLN A 187 -14.74 -7.21 6.01
N GLU A 188 -14.62 -7.88 7.15
CA GLU A 188 -14.87 -7.24 8.45
C GLU A 188 -13.79 -6.21 8.82
N ILE A 189 -12.52 -6.47 8.48
CA ILE A 189 -11.41 -5.51 8.63
C ILE A 189 -11.68 -4.28 7.78
N LEU A 190 -11.96 -4.46 6.48
CA LEU A 190 -12.28 -3.38 5.57
C LEU A 190 -13.45 -2.55 6.09
N ARG A 191 -14.57 -3.18 6.44
CA ARG A 191 -15.75 -2.48 6.97
C ARG A 191 -15.47 -1.76 8.28
N GLY A 192 -14.68 -2.35 9.17
CA GLY A 192 -14.24 -1.69 10.40
C GLY A 192 -13.48 -0.41 10.12
N ALA A 193 -12.50 -0.46 9.20
CA ALA A 193 -11.72 0.69 8.79
C ALA A 193 -12.56 1.78 8.12
N LEU A 194 -13.46 1.41 7.19
CA LEU A 194 -14.32 2.38 6.50
C LEU A 194 -15.27 3.09 7.47
N ASN A 195 -15.85 2.36 8.44
CA ASN A 195 -16.72 2.98 9.44
C ASN A 195 -15.94 3.92 10.36
N PHE A 196 -14.77 3.50 10.83
CA PHE A 196 -13.88 4.34 11.62
C PHE A 196 -13.52 5.65 10.89
N LEU A 197 -13.15 5.55 9.61
CA LEU A 197 -12.84 6.72 8.80
C LEU A 197 -14.05 7.63 8.56
N LYS A 198 -15.23 7.04 8.38
CA LYS A 198 -16.48 7.81 8.26
C LYS A 198 -16.83 8.55 9.54
N GLU A 199 -16.66 7.91 10.71
CA GLU A 199 -16.85 8.52 12.03
C GLU A 199 -15.85 9.67 12.27
N GLU A 200 -14.63 9.57 11.76
CA GLU A 200 -13.63 10.65 11.76
C GLU A 200 -13.89 11.75 10.71
N GLY A 201 -14.91 11.63 9.87
CA GLY A 201 -15.29 12.65 8.89
C GLY A 201 -14.49 12.63 7.58
N HIS A 202 -13.76 11.54 7.30
CA HIS A 202 -13.09 11.36 6.00
C HIS A 202 -14.12 11.16 4.89
N GLN A 203 -13.81 11.65 3.68
CA GLN A 203 -14.72 11.59 2.54
C GLN A 203 -14.27 10.62 1.46
N LYS A 204 -12.96 10.52 1.19
CA LYS A 204 -12.42 9.70 0.12
C LYS A 204 -11.38 8.72 0.62
N VAL A 205 -11.45 7.50 0.11
CA VAL A 205 -10.48 6.44 0.39
C VAL A 205 -9.85 5.89 -0.89
N TYR A 206 -8.57 5.56 -0.81
CA TYR A 206 -7.76 5.03 -1.90
C TYR A 206 -7.09 3.72 -1.47
N LEU A 207 -6.85 2.81 -2.41
CA LEU A 207 -6.05 1.61 -2.20
C LEU A 207 -5.54 1.06 -3.54
N GLN A 208 -4.61 0.11 -3.46
CA GLN A 208 -4.15 -0.66 -4.60
C GLN A 208 -4.46 -2.14 -4.36
N ALA A 209 -5.42 -2.67 -5.10
CA ALA A 209 -5.93 -4.02 -4.93
C ALA A 209 -5.11 -5.02 -5.75
N SER A 210 -4.73 -6.13 -5.12
CA SER A 210 -4.31 -7.32 -5.87
C SER A 210 -5.49 -7.91 -6.64
N GLU A 211 -5.21 -8.73 -7.65
CA GLU A 211 -6.24 -9.47 -8.39
C GLU A 211 -7.16 -10.26 -7.44
N MET A 212 -6.58 -10.92 -6.44
CA MET A 212 -7.32 -11.66 -5.42
C MET A 212 -8.18 -10.76 -4.53
N GLY A 213 -7.70 -9.56 -4.18
CA GLY A 213 -8.40 -8.62 -3.30
C GLY A 213 -9.46 -7.79 -4.01
N ARG A 214 -9.33 -7.57 -5.32
CA ARG A 214 -10.19 -6.68 -6.11
C ARG A 214 -11.70 -6.96 -5.97
N PRO A 215 -12.20 -8.21 -6.02
CA PRO A 215 -13.63 -8.49 -5.84
C PRO A 215 -14.18 -8.02 -4.49
N LEU A 216 -13.37 -8.10 -3.41
CA LEU A 216 -13.77 -7.63 -2.09
C LEU A 216 -14.05 -6.12 -2.11
N TYR A 217 -13.17 -5.34 -2.70
CA TYR A 217 -13.31 -3.88 -2.71
C TYR A 217 -14.49 -3.44 -3.59
N LEU A 218 -14.66 -4.03 -4.77
CA LEU A 218 -15.82 -3.76 -5.64
C LEU A 218 -17.15 -4.01 -4.92
N GLN A 219 -17.25 -5.12 -4.16
CA GLN A 219 -18.45 -5.44 -3.38
C GLN A 219 -18.72 -4.45 -2.23
N ASN A 220 -17.74 -3.65 -1.82
CA ASN A 220 -17.88 -2.64 -0.77
C ASN A 220 -17.87 -1.20 -1.31
N GLY A 221 -18.17 -1.02 -2.61
CA GLY A 221 -18.41 0.30 -3.20
C GLY A 221 -17.20 0.99 -3.81
N PHE A 222 -16.04 0.33 -3.86
CA PHE A 222 -14.89 0.86 -4.58
C PHE A 222 -15.08 0.74 -6.09
N GLN A 223 -14.54 1.70 -6.83
CA GLN A 223 -14.39 1.66 -8.28
C GLN A 223 -12.91 1.47 -8.65
N SER A 224 -12.67 0.91 -9.84
CA SER A 224 -11.32 0.83 -10.41
C SER A 224 -10.95 2.15 -11.09
N ASP A 225 -9.78 2.70 -10.75
CA ASP A 225 -9.29 3.96 -11.31
C ASP A 225 -8.32 3.70 -12.49
N PHE A 226 -7.25 2.92 -12.26
CA PHE A 226 -6.22 2.59 -13.25
C PHE A 226 -5.38 1.38 -12.79
N GLU A 227 -4.61 0.78 -13.71
CA GLU A 227 -3.66 -0.29 -13.40
C GLU A 227 -2.28 0.26 -13.05
N ILE A 228 -1.61 -0.41 -12.11
CA ILE A 228 -0.23 -0.18 -11.67
C ILE A 228 0.54 -1.48 -11.91
N ILE A 229 1.65 -1.38 -12.62
CA ILE A 229 2.50 -2.52 -12.97
C ILE A 229 3.83 -2.36 -12.27
N HIS A 230 4.26 -3.43 -11.61
CA HIS A 230 5.57 -3.53 -10.98
C HIS A 230 6.47 -4.41 -11.84
N TYR A 231 7.66 -3.92 -12.14
CA TYR A 231 8.73 -4.65 -12.81
C TYR A 231 9.91 -4.87 -11.86
N GLN A 232 10.71 -5.90 -12.10
CA GLN A 232 11.90 -6.25 -11.32
C GLN A 232 13.06 -6.68 -12.21
#